data_AF-A0A857JN08-F1
#
_entry.id   AF-A0A857JN08-F1
#
_cell.length_a   1.000
_cell.length_b   1.000
_cell.length_c   1.000
_cell.angle_alpha   90.00
_cell.angle_beta   90.00
_cell.angle_gamma   90.00
#
_symmetry.space_group_name_H-M   'P 1'
#
loop_
_entity.id
_entity.type
_entity.pdbx_description
1 polymer ?
#
loop_
_entity_poly.entity_id
_entity_poly.type
_entity_poly.pdbx_seq_one_letter_code
_entity_poly.pdbx_strand_id
1 'polypeptide(L)' 'MSVMTVEEVANFLGVEAIRVERLERESLLIAVDKDEQDRPLFNAKDVEKYKVLAERLGGL' A
#
# COMPACT_ATOMS: atom_id res chain seq x y z
N MET A 1 -12.15 -1.52 11.23
CA MET A 1 -10.93 -1.67 10.40
C MET A 1 -10.98 -0.56 9.37
N SER A 2 -9.89 0.19 9.17
CA SER A 2 -9.83 1.25 8.17
C SER A 2 -9.10 0.73 6.94
N VAL A 3 -9.70 0.96 5.76
CA VAL A 3 -9.07 0.69 4.47
C VAL A 3 -8.51 1.98 3.89
N MET A 4 -7.52 1.86 3.02
CA MET A 4 -6.90 2.95 2.28
C MET A 4 -6.90 2.62 0.79
N THR A 5 -7.21 3.62 -0.01
CA THR A 5 -7.05 3.59 -1.46
C THR A 5 -5.58 3.63 -1.86
N VAL A 6 -5.29 3.30 -3.12
CA VAL A 6 -3.95 3.42 -3.71
C VAL A 6 -3.35 4.82 -3.48
N GLU A 7 -4.15 5.87 -3.64
CA GLU A 7 -3.72 7.27 -3.51
C GLU A 7 -3.38 7.63 -2.06
N GLU A 8 -4.18 7.17 -1.10
CA GLU A 8 -3.90 7.37 0.32
C GLU A 8 -2.63 6.62 0.75
N VAL A 9 -2.44 5.39 0.27
CA VAL A 9 -1.22 4.61 0.53
C VAL A 9 0.01 5.28 -0.08
N ALA A 10 -0.09 5.74 -1.32
CA ALA A 10 0.98 6.45 -2.01
C ALA A 10 1.43 7.69 -1.21
N ASN A 11 0.47 8.51 -0.77
CA ASN A 11 0.73 9.67 0.06
C ASN A 11 1.35 9.30 1.42
N PHE A 12 0.87 8.23 2.07
CA PHE A 12 1.39 7.79 3.36
C PHE A 12 2.82 7.24 3.31
N LEU A 13 3.12 6.50 2.24
CA LEU A 13 4.43 5.89 1.98
C LEU A 13 5.41 6.88 1.32
N GLY A 14 4.92 8.01 0.79
CA GLY A 14 5.75 9.00 0.09
C GLY A 14 6.24 8.51 -1.28
N VAL A 15 5.44 7.68 -1.96
CA VAL A 15 5.76 7.09 -3.26
C VAL A 15 4.66 7.38 -4.27
N GLU A 16 4.90 7.14 -5.55
CA GLU A 16 3.87 7.27 -6.59
C GLU A 16 2.81 6.14 -6.53
N ALA A 17 1.58 6.41 -6.96
CA ALA A 17 0.50 5.43 -7.00
C ALA A 17 0.89 4.15 -7.79
N ILE A 18 1.59 4.30 -8.91
CA ILE A 18 2.09 3.17 -9.71
C ILE A 18 3.07 2.27 -8.93
N ARG A 19 3.80 2.83 -7.94
CA ARG A 19 4.65 2.04 -7.05
C ARG A 19 3.79 1.16 -6.15
N VAL A 20 2.71 1.69 -5.59
CA VAL A 20 1.77 0.95 -4.73
C VAL A 20 1.10 -0.19 -5.50
N GLU A 21 0.61 0.06 -6.72
CA GLU A 21 0.05 -0.99 -7.57
C GLU A 21 1.08 -2.09 -7.89
N ARG A 22 2.34 -1.72 -8.07
CA ARG A 22 3.42 -2.69 -8.25
C ARG A 22 3.68 -3.49 -6.97
N LEU A 23 3.63 -2.87 -5.79
CA LEU A 23 3.77 -3.59 -4.52
C LEU A 23 2.70 -4.67 -4.36
N GLU A 24 1.47 -4.40 -4.80
CA GLU A 24 0.38 -5.39 -4.79
C GLU A 24 0.64 -6.52 -5.79
N ARG A 25 0.99 -6.18 -7.04
CA ARG A 25 1.34 -7.16 -8.08
C ARG A 25 2.52 -8.07 -7.70
N GLU A 26 3.50 -7.53 -6.99
CA GLU A 26 4.67 -8.26 -6.48
C GLU A 26 4.39 -8.96 -5.14
N SER A 27 3.15 -8.92 -4.64
CA SER A 27 2.73 -9.49 -3.35
C SER A 27 3.51 -8.94 -2.14
N LEU A 28 4.07 -7.74 -2.27
CA LEU A 28 4.78 -7.02 -1.20
C LEU A 28 3.81 -6.26 -0.28
N LEU A 29 2.64 -5.88 -0.79
CA LEU A 29 1.57 -5.27 -0.03
C LEU A 29 0.24 -5.92 -0.44
N ILE A 30 -0.43 -6.59 0.49
CA ILE A 30 -1.60 -7.40 0.16
C ILE A 30 -2.87 -6.54 0.20
N ALA A 31 -3.59 -6.50 -0.91
CA ALA A 31 -4.92 -5.89 -0.97
C ALA A 31 -5.93 -6.74 -0.19
N VAL A 32 -6.83 -6.06 0.53
CA VAL A 32 -7.92 -6.71 1.27
C VAL A 32 -9.24 -6.68 0.52
N ASP A 33 -9.38 -5.77 -0.43
CA ASP A 33 -10.56 -5.62 -1.28
C ASP A 33 -10.20 -4.79 -2.52
N LYS A 34 -11.20 -4.43 -3.34
CA LYS A 34 -11.08 -3.48 -4.44
C LYS A 34 -12.08 -2.33 -4.31
N ASP A 35 -11.74 -1.18 -4.88
CA ASP A 35 -12.62 0.00 -4.95
C ASP A 35 -13.62 -0.12 -6.13
N GLU A 36 -14.46 0.91 -6.30
CA GLU A 36 -15.46 0.97 -7.38
C GLU A 36 -14.83 1.00 -8.81
N GLN A 37 -13.52 1.24 -8.90
CA GLN A 37 -12.75 1.27 -10.14
C GLN A 37 -11.90 0.01 -10.33
N ASP A 38 -12.14 -1.05 -9.55
CA ASP A 38 -11.37 -2.30 -9.52
C ASP A 38 -9.90 -2.11 -9.08
N ARG A 39 -9.56 -0.99 -8.43
CA ARG A 39 -8.22 -0.74 -7.87
C ARG A 39 -8.09 -1.35 -6.47
N PRO A 40 -6.91 -1.82 -6.06
CA PRO A 40 -6.73 -2.47 -4.77
C PRO A 40 -6.95 -1.51 -3.59
N LEU A 41 -7.64 -2.01 -2.56
CA LEU A 41 -7.79 -1.39 -1.24
C LEU A 41 -6.91 -2.12 -0.24
N PHE A 42 -6.25 -1.36 0.64
CA PHE A 42 -5.27 -1.87 1.58
C PHE A 42 -5.71 -1.64 3.03
N ASN A 43 -5.39 -2.58 3.91
CA ASN A 43 -5.61 -2.36 5.35
C ASN A 43 -4.57 -1.36 5.87
N ALA A 44 -5.04 -0.28 6.51
CA ALA A 44 -4.15 0.75 7.05
C ALA A 44 -3.05 0.19 7.98
N LYS A 45 -3.39 -0.81 8.81
CA LYS A 45 -2.41 -1.44 9.73
C LYS A 45 -1.32 -2.19 8.98
N ASP A 46 -1.63 -2.78 7.84
CA ASP A 46 -0.65 -3.54 7.07
C ASP A 46 0.25 -2.60 6.26
N VAL A 47 -0.29 -1.48 5.79
CA VAL A 47 0.48 -0.36 5.21
C VAL A 47 1.46 0.24 6.22
N GLU A 48 1.02 0.47 7.46
CA GLU A 48 1.89 0.95 8.55
C GLU A 48 3.03 -0.03 8.85
N LYS A 49 2.73 -1.33 8.98
CA LYS A 49 3.74 -2.37 9.20
C LYS A 49 4.72 -2.44 8.03
N TYR A 50 4.22 -2.32 6.80
CA TYR A 50 5.04 -2.32 5.60
C TYR A 50 6.04 -1.16 5.61
N LYS A 51 5.60 0.06 5.96
CA LYS A 51 6.48 1.23 6.09
C LYS A 51 7.63 0.98 7.06
N VAL A 52 7.30 0.48 8.26
CA VAL A 52 8.32 0.17 9.30
C VAL A 52 9.31 -0.89 8.80
N LEU A 53 8.83 -1.91 8.07
CA LEU A 53 9.69 -2.93 7.49
C LEU A 53 10.61 -2.36 6.41
N ALA A 54 10.06 -1.56 5.49
CA ALA A 54 10.82 -0.95 4.40
C ALA A 54 11.91 0.00 4.93
N GLU A 55 11.61 0.83 5.93
CA GLU A 55 12.60 1.69 6.59
C GLU A 55 13.74 0.89 7.22
N ARG A 56 13.46 -0.29 7.80
CA ARG A 56 14.50 -1.19 8.34
C ARG A 56 15.36 -1.84 7.26
N LEU A 57 14.85 -1.96 6.04
CA LEU A 57 15.54 -2.56 4.90
C LEU A 57 16.27 -1.52 4.02
N GLY A 58 16.28 -0.25 4.42
CA GLY A 58 16.98 0.83 3.73
C GLY A 58 16.09 1.86 3.04
N GLY A 59 14.77 1.82 3.25
CA GLY A 59 13.80 2.78 2.71
C GLY A 59 12.94 2.23 1.57
N LEU A 60 12.11 3.11 0.99
CA LEU A 60 11.16 2.85 -0.09
C LEU A 60 11.64 3.37 -1.45
#